data_AF-A0A936IB81-F1
#
_entry.id   AF-A0A936IB81-F1
#
_cell.length_a   1.000
_cell.length_b   1.000
_cell.length_c   1.000
_cell.angle_alpha   90.00
_cell.angle_beta   90.00
_cell.angle_gamma   90.00
#
_symmetry.space_group_name_H-M   'P 1'
#
loop_
_entity.id
_entity.type
_entity.pdbx_description
1 polymer ?
#
loop_
_entity_poly.entity_id
_entity_poly.type
_entity_poly.pdbx_seq_one_letter_code
_entity_poly.pdbx_strand_id
1 'polypeptide(L)'
;MDYKRTSANISDNNGNLLFSSNGSYLANALGDTLLNGTGLNPSNYTSNYPEGMHLSQAALILPKPDSPGIYYVVHGTLDDPLPFVAHSLYTTTVDMSLDDGLGGVVIKNEVLIWDTLNVGKITAVRHANGRDWWVLCHKASTNIYYRILVAPNGLSVEGTQSIGIVRPGDNGQTCFSPDGSKYAYYWGVDDLEIFQFDRCTGLLSDPQFISVQEAYDVGLGVAFSPNSRFLYVSTLEDVYQLDSDASDIAGSMVLIAHWDSTYSPSPPFATVFDIAQLAPDGKIYIGTGNSTDKLHVIHAPNEGSLACNIEQHGIALPRYFINSLPNHPNYHLGPIDGSVCDSLGINAGVPDALLEAGIKAFPNPSNGAFTLSYPAQSVVGELEVRDLSGRLVCKERIPQWSQMHRVALHEAAGMYQCRITWGAQQATVRVILEP
;
A
#
# COMPACT_ATOMS: atom_id res chain seq x y z
N MET A 1 9.83 -16.38 8.51
CA MET A 1 10.55 -15.17 8.08
C MET A 1 10.26 -14.04 9.05
N ASP A 2 11.30 -13.32 9.49
CA ASP A 2 11.13 -12.09 10.28
C ASP A 2 11.00 -10.90 9.34
N TYR A 3 10.02 -10.04 9.62
CA TYR A 3 9.86 -8.76 8.93
C TYR A 3 10.21 -7.66 9.92
N LYS A 4 11.34 -7.00 9.65
CA LYS A 4 11.68 -5.69 10.21
C LYS A 4 10.96 -4.64 9.34
N ARG A 5 11.46 -3.43 9.14
CA ARG A 5 10.73 -2.40 8.36
C ARG A 5 10.48 -2.76 6.89
N THR A 6 11.42 -3.42 6.23
CA THR A 6 11.22 -3.79 4.83
C THR A 6 10.25 -4.97 4.75
N SER A 7 9.13 -4.77 4.06
CA SER A 7 8.13 -5.81 3.82
C SER A 7 7.50 -5.61 2.45
N ALA A 8 7.47 -6.68 1.66
CA ALA A 8 6.70 -6.76 0.42
C ALA A 8 6.15 -8.19 0.29
N ASN A 9 4.93 -8.34 -0.22
CA ASN A 9 4.35 -9.64 -0.51
C ASN A 9 3.44 -9.54 -1.73
N ILE A 10 3.12 -10.70 -2.31
CA ILE A 10 2.17 -10.78 -3.42
C ILE A 10 1.34 -12.05 -3.30
N SER A 11 0.06 -11.92 -3.63
CA SER A 11 -0.91 -13.02 -3.65
C SER A 11 -1.46 -13.23 -5.05
N ASP A 12 -2.05 -14.41 -5.28
CA ASP A 12 -2.83 -14.69 -6.48
C ASP A 12 -4.20 -13.98 -6.45
N ASN A 13 -4.96 -14.11 -7.54
CA ASN A 13 -6.30 -13.54 -7.67
C ASN A 13 -7.34 -14.14 -6.69
N ASN A 14 -7.01 -15.25 -6.01
CA ASN A 14 -7.85 -15.86 -4.98
C ASN A 14 -7.47 -15.40 -3.57
N GLY A 15 -6.44 -14.56 -3.43
CA GLY A 15 -5.91 -14.11 -2.14
C GLY A 15 -4.93 -15.07 -1.48
N ASN A 16 -4.48 -16.12 -2.16
CA ASN A 16 -3.45 -17.02 -1.64
C ASN A 16 -2.08 -16.36 -1.78
N LEU A 17 -1.33 -16.29 -0.69
CA LEU A 17 0.06 -15.80 -0.71
C LEU A 17 0.88 -16.62 -1.70
N LEU A 18 1.65 -15.95 -2.56
CA LEU A 18 2.60 -16.59 -3.48
C LEU A 18 4.00 -16.57 -2.87
N PHE A 19 4.50 -15.38 -2.56
CA PHE A 19 5.79 -15.17 -1.94
C PHE A 19 5.90 -13.79 -1.29
N SER A 20 6.94 -13.59 -0.49
CA SER A 20 7.21 -12.35 0.22
C SER A 20 8.70 -12.06 0.35
N SER A 21 9.03 -10.83 0.74
CA SER A 21 10.40 -10.34 0.94
C SER A 21 10.48 -9.50 2.20
N ASN A 22 11.57 -9.67 2.94
CA ASN A 22 12.02 -8.74 3.98
C ASN A 22 13.23 -7.89 3.53
N GLY A 23 13.51 -7.89 2.23
CA GLY A 23 14.62 -7.17 1.60
C GLY A 23 15.99 -7.87 1.64
N SER A 24 16.14 -8.93 2.46
CA SER A 24 17.38 -9.73 2.53
C SER A 24 17.22 -11.08 1.83
N TYR A 25 16.02 -11.66 1.86
CA TYR A 25 15.66 -12.87 1.11
C TYR A 25 14.18 -12.92 0.75
N LEU A 26 13.83 -13.84 -0.15
CA LEU A 26 12.46 -14.18 -0.54
C LEU A 26 12.00 -15.47 0.14
N ALA A 27 10.78 -15.48 0.67
CA ALA A 27 10.11 -16.68 1.17
C ALA A 27 8.91 -17.04 0.29
N ASN A 28 8.70 -18.34 0.09
CA ASN A 28 7.53 -18.88 -0.59
C ASN A 28 6.28 -18.85 0.31
N ALA A 29 5.14 -19.29 -0.23
CA ALA A 29 3.85 -19.34 0.46
C ALA A 29 3.82 -20.18 1.75
N LEU A 30 4.76 -21.13 1.91
CA LEU A 30 4.88 -21.97 3.11
C LEU A 30 5.70 -21.29 4.22
N GLY A 31 6.27 -20.11 3.95
CA GLY A 31 7.15 -19.38 4.87
C GLY A 31 8.60 -19.86 4.85
N ASP A 32 8.94 -20.80 3.96
CA ASP A 32 10.29 -21.28 3.69
C ASP A 32 10.98 -20.40 2.65
N THR A 33 12.31 -20.47 2.58
CA THR A 33 13.08 -19.72 1.57
C THR A 33 12.68 -20.15 0.15
N LEU A 34 12.31 -19.17 -0.68
CA LEU A 34 12.03 -19.38 -2.11
C LEU A 34 13.26 -19.99 -2.81
N LEU A 35 13.08 -20.82 -3.85
CA LEU A 35 14.21 -21.39 -4.58
C LEU A 35 15.14 -20.27 -5.10
N ASN A 36 16.43 -20.32 -4.75
CA ASN A 36 17.40 -19.26 -5.02
C ASN A 36 17.03 -17.88 -4.44
N GLY A 37 16.20 -17.81 -3.40
CA GLY A 37 15.66 -16.56 -2.83
C GLY A 37 16.58 -15.79 -1.87
N THR A 38 17.75 -16.32 -1.51
CA THR A 38 18.68 -15.67 -0.57
C THR A 38 19.62 -14.67 -1.26
N GLY A 39 20.24 -13.78 -0.46
CA GLY A 39 21.30 -12.89 -0.92
C GLY A 39 20.78 -11.75 -1.80
N LEU A 40 19.59 -11.23 -1.49
CA LEU A 40 19.14 -9.96 -2.08
C LEU A 40 19.98 -8.81 -1.54
N ASN A 41 20.04 -7.71 -2.31
CA ASN A 41 20.62 -6.43 -1.87
C ASN A 41 22.06 -6.58 -1.34
N PRO A 42 23.03 -7.05 -2.16
CA PRO A 42 24.36 -7.38 -1.70
C PRO A 42 25.11 -6.14 -1.20
N SER A 43 25.20 -5.97 0.13
CA SER A 43 25.85 -4.80 0.75
C SER A 43 26.36 -5.14 2.15
N ASN A 44 27.14 -4.22 2.74
CA ASN A 44 27.51 -4.33 4.15
C ASN A 44 26.26 -4.26 5.05
N TYR A 45 25.24 -3.50 4.68
CA TYR A 45 24.02 -3.37 5.48
C TYR A 45 23.25 -4.68 5.57
N THR A 46 22.96 -5.34 4.44
CA THR A 46 22.26 -6.64 4.46
C THR A 46 23.07 -7.75 5.11
N SER A 47 24.39 -7.68 5.04
CA SER A 47 25.28 -8.59 5.78
C SER A 47 25.13 -8.46 7.30
N ASN A 48 24.81 -7.25 7.79
CA ASN A 48 24.55 -6.99 9.22
C ASN A 48 23.09 -7.25 9.63
N TYR A 49 22.16 -7.33 8.67
CA TYR A 49 20.73 -7.58 8.89
C TYR A 49 20.19 -8.73 7.98
N PRO A 50 20.78 -9.93 8.05
CA PRO A 50 20.41 -11.04 7.16
C PRO A 50 18.98 -11.54 7.37
N GLU A 51 18.39 -11.27 8.54
CA GLU A 51 17.03 -11.65 8.91
C GLU A 51 15.95 -10.65 8.48
N GLY A 52 16.32 -9.49 7.92
CA GLY A 52 15.40 -8.49 7.37
C GLY A 52 15.88 -7.06 7.56
N MET A 53 15.70 -6.21 6.55
CA MET A 53 16.22 -4.84 6.55
C MET A 53 15.33 -3.86 7.34
N HIS A 54 15.95 -2.87 7.97
CA HIS A 54 15.26 -1.82 8.74
C HIS A 54 14.97 -0.57 7.89
N LEU A 55 14.56 -0.78 6.62
CA LEU A 55 14.33 0.29 5.66
C LEU A 55 12.86 0.29 5.18
N SER A 56 12.16 1.41 5.27
CA SER A 56 10.81 1.54 4.71
C SER A 56 10.86 1.52 3.18
N GLN A 57 9.84 0.92 2.55
CA GLN A 57 9.67 0.93 1.08
C GLN A 57 10.93 0.55 0.26
N ALA A 58 11.77 -0.34 0.80
CA ALA A 58 13.01 -0.80 0.17
C ALA A 58 12.83 -2.04 -0.71
N ALA A 59 11.61 -2.58 -0.80
CA ALA A 59 11.24 -3.64 -1.71
C ALA A 59 9.81 -3.39 -2.23
N LEU A 60 9.57 -3.77 -3.47
CA LEU A 60 8.29 -3.67 -4.17
C LEU A 60 8.16 -4.87 -5.11
N ILE A 61 6.99 -5.52 -5.14
CA ILE A 61 6.73 -6.66 -6.02
C ILE A 61 5.68 -6.28 -7.06
N LEU A 62 5.99 -6.47 -8.35
CA LEU A 62 5.09 -6.21 -9.47
C LEU A 62 4.99 -7.44 -10.39
N PRO A 63 3.79 -7.80 -10.87
CA PRO A 63 3.66 -8.82 -11.91
C PRO A 63 4.27 -8.31 -13.22
N LYS A 64 4.95 -9.17 -13.97
CA LYS A 64 5.41 -8.87 -15.32
C LYS A 64 4.19 -8.85 -16.27
N PRO A 65 3.91 -7.73 -16.96
CA PRO A 65 2.82 -7.66 -17.93
C PRO A 65 2.89 -8.76 -18.99
N ASP A 66 1.74 -9.33 -19.33
CA ASP A 66 1.56 -10.40 -20.33
C ASP A 66 2.45 -11.65 -20.09
N SER A 67 2.85 -11.90 -18.84
CA SER A 67 3.65 -13.07 -18.45
C SER A 67 3.16 -13.63 -17.11
N PRO A 68 2.04 -14.38 -17.10
CA PRO A 68 1.48 -14.96 -15.89
C PRO A 68 2.51 -15.79 -15.12
N GLY A 69 2.56 -15.63 -13.80
CA GLY A 69 3.51 -16.35 -12.94
C GLY A 69 4.91 -15.74 -12.88
N ILE A 70 5.22 -14.72 -13.68
CA ILE A 70 6.50 -14.00 -13.64
C ILE A 70 6.33 -12.68 -12.88
N TYR A 71 7.22 -12.43 -11.92
CA TYR A 71 7.19 -11.25 -11.07
C TYR A 71 8.56 -10.57 -11.02
N TYR A 72 8.54 -9.25 -10.93
CA TYR A 72 9.71 -8.44 -10.63
C TYR A 72 9.67 -7.98 -9.18
N VAL A 73 10.81 -8.14 -8.51
CA VAL A 73 11.10 -7.55 -7.21
C VAL A 73 12.04 -6.39 -7.46
N VAL A 74 11.56 -5.15 -7.30
CA VAL A 74 12.39 -3.95 -7.34
C VAL A 74 12.81 -3.64 -5.92
N HIS A 75 14.12 -3.60 -5.66
CA HIS A 75 14.61 -3.51 -4.28
C HIS A 75 15.93 -2.71 -4.19
N GLY A 76 16.15 -2.12 -3.02
CA GLY A 76 17.35 -1.33 -2.71
C GLY A 76 17.82 -1.56 -1.28
N THR A 77 18.99 -1.02 -0.96
CA THR A 77 19.68 -1.17 0.33
C THR A 77 20.11 0.19 0.87
N LEU A 78 20.78 0.21 2.02
CA LEU A 78 21.65 1.30 2.47
C LEU A 78 23.11 0.92 2.20
N ASP A 79 23.84 1.74 1.46
CA ASP A 79 25.27 1.53 1.18
C ASP A 79 26.14 2.43 2.07
N ASP A 80 25.78 3.72 2.14
CA ASP A 80 26.48 4.71 2.96
C ASP A 80 25.57 5.24 4.08
N PRO A 81 25.77 4.84 5.35
CA PRO A 81 24.97 5.31 6.49
C PRO A 81 24.97 6.82 6.69
N LEU A 82 26.04 7.49 6.23
CA LEU A 82 26.18 8.93 6.17
C LEU A 82 26.75 9.24 4.77
N PRO A 83 25.98 9.82 3.83
CA PRO A 83 24.79 10.66 4.04
C PRO A 83 23.42 9.93 3.99
N PHE A 84 23.35 8.62 4.27
CA PHE A 84 22.12 7.80 4.20
C PHE A 84 21.61 7.59 2.77
N VAL A 85 22.42 6.90 1.96
CA VAL A 85 22.16 6.70 0.51
C VAL A 85 22.42 5.27 0.05
N ALA A 86 21.79 4.92 -1.06
CA ALA A 86 22.03 3.69 -1.82
C ALA A 86 22.81 4.03 -3.11
N HIS A 87 23.62 3.10 -3.61
CA HIS A 87 24.35 3.21 -4.87
C HIS A 87 23.71 2.41 -6.00
N SER A 88 22.74 1.57 -5.69
CA SER A 88 22.06 0.74 -6.68
C SER A 88 20.59 0.55 -6.35
N LEU A 89 19.78 0.63 -7.39
CA LEU A 89 18.46 0.01 -7.42
C LEU A 89 18.57 -1.30 -8.20
N TYR A 90 18.10 -2.38 -7.60
CA TYR A 90 18.16 -3.71 -8.18
C TYR A 90 16.78 -4.18 -8.65
N THR A 91 16.80 -5.09 -9.61
CA THR A 91 15.66 -5.94 -9.96
C THR A 91 16.03 -7.41 -9.81
N THR A 92 15.08 -8.20 -9.32
CA THR A 92 15.15 -9.66 -9.23
C THR A 92 13.89 -10.24 -9.86
N THR A 93 14.04 -11.21 -10.76
CA THR A 93 12.93 -11.88 -11.46
C THR A 93 12.62 -13.21 -10.80
N VAL A 94 11.35 -13.40 -10.44
CA VAL A 94 10.79 -14.62 -9.86
C VAL A 94 9.88 -15.30 -10.90
N ASP A 95 10.01 -16.62 -11.01
CA ASP A 95 9.15 -17.49 -11.81
C ASP A 95 8.43 -18.47 -10.88
N MET A 96 7.10 -18.36 -10.79
CA MET A 96 6.26 -19.19 -9.92
C MET A 96 6.03 -20.60 -10.46
N SER A 97 6.44 -20.92 -11.70
CA SER A 97 6.34 -22.28 -12.24
C SER A 97 7.41 -23.25 -11.70
N LEU A 98 8.45 -22.70 -11.05
CA LEU A 98 9.53 -23.48 -10.46
C LEU A 98 9.13 -24.11 -9.12
N ASP A 99 9.93 -25.08 -8.67
CA ASP A 99 9.81 -25.72 -7.35
C ASP A 99 8.39 -26.23 -7.05
N ASP A 100 7.82 -27.00 -7.98
CA ASP A 100 6.46 -27.56 -7.89
C ASP A 100 5.36 -26.51 -7.63
N GLY A 101 5.56 -25.28 -8.12
CA GLY A 101 4.62 -24.17 -7.96
C GLY A 101 4.89 -23.27 -6.76
N LEU A 102 5.94 -23.55 -5.96
CA LEU A 102 6.39 -22.67 -4.87
C LEU A 102 7.24 -21.50 -5.35
N GLY A 103 7.76 -21.58 -6.58
CA GLY A 103 8.47 -20.51 -7.27
C GLY A 103 9.97 -20.43 -6.99
N GLY A 104 10.67 -19.70 -7.85
CA GLY A 104 12.12 -19.53 -7.76
C GLY A 104 12.65 -18.30 -8.46
N VAL A 105 13.82 -17.84 -8.01
CA VAL A 105 14.54 -16.72 -8.63
C VAL A 105 15.30 -17.20 -9.87
N VAL A 106 15.05 -16.55 -11.01
CA VAL A 106 15.69 -16.84 -12.30
C VAL A 106 16.76 -15.81 -12.69
N ILE A 107 16.60 -14.55 -12.26
CA ILE A 107 17.57 -13.47 -12.42
C ILE A 107 17.62 -12.72 -11.08
N LYS A 108 18.80 -12.48 -10.54
CA LYS A 108 18.96 -11.92 -9.18
C LYS A 108 19.87 -10.70 -9.18
N ASN A 109 19.47 -9.66 -8.43
CA ASN A 109 20.26 -8.45 -8.18
C ASN A 109 20.79 -7.81 -9.48
N GLU A 110 20.00 -7.82 -10.55
CA GLU A 110 20.36 -7.09 -11.76
C GLU A 110 20.29 -5.59 -11.45
N VAL A 111 21.38 -4.86 -11.72
CA VAL A 111 21.44 -3.42 -11.45
C VAL A 111 20.58 -2.69 -12.46
N LEU A 112 19.47 -2.10 -12.00
CA LEU A 112 18.56 -1.31 -12.82
C LEU A 112 19.03 0.14 -12.93
N ILE A 113 19.51 0.70 -11.82
CA ILE A 113 20.10 2.05 -11.75
C ILE A 113 21.37 1.98 -10.90
N TRP A 114 22.45 2.62 -11.36
CA TRP A 114 23.68 2.85 -10.62
C TRP A 114 23.89 4.36 -10.46
N ASP A 115 23.52 4.90 -9.29
CA ASP A 115 23.62 6.33 -8.95
C ASP A 115 23.47 6.50 -7.43
N THR A 116 23.59 7.72 -6.91
CA THR A 116 23.32 8.04 -5.50
C THR A 116 21.82 8.24 -5.26
N LEU A 117 21.14 7.22 -4.76
CA LEU A 117 19.69 7.19 -4.57
C LEU A 117 19.31 7.36 -3.10
N ASN A 118 18.14 7.95 -2.87
CA ASN A 118 17.52 7.89 -1.55
C ASN A 118 17.14 6.45 -1.24
N VAL A 119 17.40 6.04 0.00
CA VAL A 119 17.09 4.68 0.46
C VAL A 119 15.58 4.52 0.57
N GLY A 120 15.04 3.42 0.05
CA GLY A 120 13.60 3.17 0.08
C GLY A 120 12.82 4.06 -0.89
N LYS A 121 11.59 4.41 -0.51
CA LYS A 121 10.64 5.20 -1.33
C LYS A 121 10.47 4.67 -2.76
N ILE A 122 10.61 3.35 -2.92
CA ILE A 122 10.36 2.67 -4.18
C ILE A 122 8.85 2.44 -4.23
N THR A 123 8.14 3.27 -4.98
CA THR A 123 6.67 3.16 -5.10
C THR A 123 6.25 3.09 -6.55
N ALA A 124 5.07 2.52 -6.79
CA ALA A 124 4.55 2.31 -8.12
C ALA A 124 3.09 2.71 -8.26
N VAL A 125 2.72 2.98 -9.50
CA VAL A 125 1.36 3.26 -9.93
C VAL A 125 1.14 2.65 -11.30
N ARG A 126 -0.08 2.18 -11.57
CA ARG A 126 -0.37 1.61 -12.87
C ARG A 126 -0.38 2.68 -13.95
N HIS A 127 0.24 2.39 -15.09
CA HIS A 127 0.16 3.21 -16.31
C HIS A 127 -1.29 3.44 -16.72
N ALA A 128 -1.57 4.54 -17.41
CA ALA A 128 -2.90 4.88 -17.92
C ALA A 128 -3.49 3.86 -18.94
N ASN A 129 -2.70 2.88 -19.39
CA ASN A 129 -3.14 1.82 -20.29
C ASN A 129 -3.73 0.61 -19.54
N GLY A 130 -3.73 0.63 -18.21
CA GLY A 130 -4.34 -0.42 -17.39
C GLY A 130 -3.55 -1.72 -17.30
N ARG A 131 -2.37 -1.82 -17.90
CA ARG A 131 -1.52 -3.02 -17.87
C ARG A 131 -0.14 -2.76 -17.27
N ASP A 132 0.54 -1.74 -17.76
CA ASP A 132 1.95 -1.45 -17.45
C ASP A 132 2.08 -0.66 -16.15
N TRP A 133 3.29 -0.49 -15.63
CA TRP A 133 3.54 0.20 -14.36
C TRP A 133 4.59 1.28 -14.47
N TRP A 134 4.39 2.37 -13.76
CA TRP A 134 5.43 3.31 -13.39
C TRP A 134 5.98 2.96 -12.01
N VAL A 135 7.30 2.96 -11.86
CA VAL A 135 8.01 2.93 -10.57
C VAL A 135 8.83 4.22 -10.47
N LEU A 136 8.75 4.89 -9.32
CA LEU A 136 9.56 6.07 -9.02
C LEU A 136 10.58 5.76 -7.92
N CYS A 137 11.75 6.40 -8.04
CA CYS A 137 12.72 6.55 -6.96
C CYS A 137 13.42 7.91 -7.09
N HIS A 138 14.00 8.40 -5.99
CA HIS A 138 14.57 9.75 -5.92
C HIS A 138 16.10 9.70 -5.82
N LYS A 139 16.78 10.60 -6.53
CA LYS A 139 18.24 10.77 -6.44
C LYS A 139 18.57 11.64 -5.22
N ALA A 140 19.38 11.12 -4.31
CA ALA A 140 19.70 11.78 -3.05
C ALA A 140 20.40 13.14 -3.26
N SER A 141 20.12 14.09 -2.37
CA SER A 141 20.67 15.44 -2.38
C SER A 141 20.42 16.21 -3.68
N THR A 142 19.31 15.91 -4.36
CA THR A 142 18.84 16.61 -5.56
C THR A 142 17.32 16.77 -5.52
N ASN A 143 16.71 17.29 -6.59
CA ASN A 143 15.27 17.26 -6.81
C ASN A 143 14.91 16.37 -8.02
N ILE A 144 15.71 15.31 -8.24
CA ILE A 144 15.63 14.47 -9.43
C ILE A 144 14.90 13.17 -9.10
N TYR A 145 13.83 12.90 -9.84
CA TYR A 145 13.08 11.65 -9.82
C TYR A 145 13.45 10.80 -11.03
N TYR A 146 13.74 9.53 -10.80
CA TYR A 146 13.85 8.51 -11.84
C TYR A 146 12.47 7.94 -12.16
N ARG A 147 12.22 7.71 -13.45
CA ARG A 147 10.99 7.07 -13.93
C ARG A 147 11.34 5.74 -14.57
N ILE A 148 10.76 4.67 -14.07
CA ILE A 148 10.98 3.31 -14.56
C ILE A 148 9.64 2.79 -15.08
N LEU A 149 9.62 2.29 -16.31
CA LEU A 149 8.47 1.64 -16.91
C LEU A 149 8.62 0.11 -16.78
N VAL A 150 7.56 -0.56 -16.34
CA VAL A 150 7.45 -2.03 -16.37
C VAL A 150 6.38 -2.39 -17.39
N ALA A 151 6.79 -3.03 -18.47
CA ALA A 151 5.95 -3.40 -19.61
C ALA A 151 6.25 -4.85 -20.06
N PRO A 152 5.54 -5.42 -21.06
CA PRO A 152 5.74 -6.82 -21.45
C PRO A 152 7.17 -7.16 -21.91
N ASN A 153 7.89 -6.16 -22.43
CA ASN A 153 9.28 -6.26 -22.85
C ASN A 153 10.30 -6.19 -21.68
N GLY A 154 9.86 -5.89 -20.45
CA GLY A 154 10.71 -5.83 -19.26
C GLY A 154 10.63 -4.49 -18.52
N LEU A 155 11.67 -4.18 -17.74
CA LEU A 155 11.85 -2.89 -17.10
C LEU A 155 12.76 -1.99 -17.93
N SER A 156 12.41 -0.71 -18.06
CA SER A 156 13.26 0.31 -18.69
C SER A 156 13.27 1.60 -17.86
N VAL A 157 14.42 2.28 -17.82
CA VAL A 157 14.53 3.62 -17.22
C VAL A 157 14.15 4.65 -18.29
N GLU A 158 12.98 5.26 -18.16
CA GLU A 158 12.44 6.25 -19.11
C GLU A 158 12.95 7.69 -18.84
N GLY A 159 14.15 7.78 -18.25
CA GLY A 159 14.83 9.02 -17.91
C GLY A 159 14.45 9.61 -16.56
N THR A 160 14.82 10.88 -16.37
CA THR A 160 14.70 11.60 -15.11
C THR A 160 13.90 12.89 -15.24
N GLN A 161 13.43 13.41 -14.11
CA GLN A 161 12.75 14.69 -14.02
C GLN A 161 13.25 15.49 -12.81
N SER A 162 13.68 16.73 -13.03
CA SER A 162 13.99 17.69 -11.96
C SER A 162 12.73 18.50 -11.61
N ILE A 163 12.20 18.35 -10.39
CA ILE A 163 11.00 19.05 -9.93
C ILE A 163 10.91 19.04 -8.40
N GLY A 164 10.30 20.05 -7.81
CA GLY A 164 10.16 20.15 -6.35
C GLY A 164 11.46 20.59 -5.67
N ILE A 165 11.51 20.39 -4.35
CA ILE A 165 12.65 20.77 -3.50
C ILE A 165 13.80 19.78 -3.62
N VAL A 166 14.99 20.22 -3.21
CA VAL A 166 16.14 19.32 -3.06
C VAL A 166 15.99 18.53 -1.76
N ARG A 167 15.92 17.20 -1.85
CA ARG A 167 15.85 16.33 -0.67
C ARG A 167 17.19 15.64 -0.41
N PRO A 168 17.74 15.69 0.81
CA PRO A 168 18.96 14.99 1.19
C PRO A 168 18.71 13.47 1.27
N GLY A 169 19.73 12.72 1.70
CA GLY A 169 19.50 11.34 2.16
C GLY A 169 18.59 11.33 3.39
N ASP A 170 17.42 10.71 3.25
CA ASP A 170 16.36 10.76 4.26
C ASP A 170 15.69 9.38 4.49
N ASN A 171 14.79 9.29 5.48
CA ASN A 171 14.07 8.06 5.85
C ASN A 171 12.54 8.15 5.65
N GLY A 172 12.07 9.15 4.90
CA GLY A 172 10.64 9.43 4.71
C GLY A 172 9.84 8.33 3.99
N GLN A 173 8.56 8.59 3.77
CA GLN A 173 7.65 7.73 3.02
C GLN A 173 7.07 8.48 1.82
N THR A 174 6.74 7.71 0.78
CA THR A 174 6.06 8.22 -0.42
C THR A 174 4.81 7.39 -0.71
N CYS A 175 3.82 7.96 -1.39
CA CYS A 175 2.68 7.19 -1.88
C CYS A 175 2.02 7.86 -3.08
N PHE A 176 1.41 7.04 -3.93
CA PHE A 176 0.45 7.51 -4.94
C PHE A 176 -0.97 7.53 -4.36
N SER A 177 -1.80 8.44 -4.84
CA SER A 177 -3.24 8.38 -4.60
C SER A 177 -3.84 7.12 -5.24
N PRO A 178 -4.96 6.56 -4.72
CA PRO A 178 -5.52 5.32 -5.26
C PRO A 178 -5.93 5.36 -6.74
N ASP A 179 -6.35 6.51 -7.26
CA ASP A 179 -6.63 6.76 -8.68
C ASP A 179 -5.35 7.00 -9.52
N GLY A 180 -4.21 7.16 -8.86
CA GLY A 180 -2.88 7.41 -9.41
C GLY A 180 -2.68 8.82 -9.97
N SER A 181 -3.55 9.78 -9.65
CA SER A 181 -3.45 11.16 -10.15
C SER A 181 -2.51 12.05 -9.34
N LYS A 182 -2.17 11.66 -8.10
CA LYS A 182 -1.30 12.42 -7.20
C LYS A 182 -0.16 11.56 -6.66
N TYR A 183 0.95 12.21 -6.33
CA TYR A 183 2.10 11.62 -5.63
C TYR A 183 2.46 12.49 -4.43
N ALA A 184 2.73 11.86 -3.28
CA ALA A 184 3.16 12.54 -2.07
C ALA A 184 4.52 12.03 -1.60
N TYR A 185 5.35 12.95 -1.11
CA TYR A 185 6.64 12.67 -0.46
C TYR A 185 6.63 13.39 0.89
N TYR A 186 6.80 12.66 1.99
CA TYR A 186 6.92 13.26 3.31
C TYR A 186 8.13 12.73 4.07
N TRP A 187 8.84 13.66 4.73
CA TRP A 187 9.83 13.39 5.75
C TRP A 187 9.83 14.56 6.73
N GLY A 188 9.86 14.31 8.04
CA GLY A 188 9.72 15.34 9.06
C GLY A 188 10.62 16.57 8.85
N VAL A 189 11.91 16.37 8.56
CA VAL A 189 12.87 17.48 8.36
C VAL A 189 12.54 18.37 7.16
N ASP A 190 12.10 17.79 6.03
CA ASP A 190 11.86 18.50 4.77
C ASP A 190 10.38 18.46 4.36
N ASP A 191 9.51 18.32 5.36
CA ASP A 191 8.06 18.45 5.25
C ASP A 191 7.41 17.63 4.09
N LEU A 192 6.17 17.99 3.77
CA LEU A 192 5.35 17.34 2.75
C LEU A 192 5.48 18.04 1.40
N GLU A 193 5.69 17.27 0.34
CA GLU A 193 5.39 17.69 -1.03
C GLU A 193 4.30 16.83 -1.66
N ILE A 194 3.38 17.49 -2.35
CA ILE A 194 2.33 16.86 -3.17
C ILE A 194 2.54 17.28 -4.63
N PHE A 195 2.39 16.34 -5.54
CA PHE A 195 2.48 16.55 -6.98
C PHE A 195 1.24 15.99 -7.66
N GLN A 196 0.86 16.58 -8.79
CA GLN A 196 0.03 15.90 -9.79
C GLN A 196 0.90 14.92 -10.58
N PHE A 197 0.32 13.79 -11.01
CA PHE A 197 1.01 12.76 -11.76
C PHE A 197 0.23 12.37 -13.03
N ASP A 198 0.90 12.50 -14.16
CA ASP A 198 0.38 12.04 -15.44
C ASP A 198 0.74 10.58 -15.68
N ARG A 199 -0.24 9.69 -15.51
CA ARG A 199 -0.09 8.24 -15.70
C ARG A 199 0.21 7.83 -17.15
N CYS A 200 0.00 8.71 -18.14
CA CYS A 200 0.36 8.46 -19.52
C CYS A 200 1.85 8.68 -19.80
N THR A 201 2.45 9.70 -19.18
CA THR A 201 3.82 10.12 -19.47
C THR A 201 4.80 9.79 -18.35
N GLY A 202 4.28 9.45 -17.17
CA GLY A 202 5.05 9.24 -15.95
C GLY A 202 5.59 10.53 -15.34
N LEU A 203 5.13 11.71 -15.78
CA LEU A 203 5.65 13.01 -15.33
C LEU A 203 4.90 13.51 -14.09
N LEU A 204 5.67 14.07 -13.15
CA LEU A 204 5.17 14.87 -12.04
C LEU A 204 4.92 16.31 -12.50
N SER A 205 3.97 17.01 -11.89
CA SER A 205 3.71 18.43 -12.15
C SER A 205 3.10 19.11 -10.94
N ASP A 206 3.04 20.44 -10.97
CA ASP A 206 2.43 21.28 -9.92
C ASP A 206 2.87 20.93 -8.49
N PRO A 207 4.18 21.08 -8.17
CA PRO A 207 4.71 20.75 -6.86
C PRO A 207 4.17 21.72 -5.79
N GLN A 208 3.54 21.17 -4.77
CA GLN A 208 3.01 21.90 -3.61
C GLN A 208 3.78 21.49 -2.37
N PHE A 209 4.58 22.42 -1.83
CA PHE A 209 5.29 22.23 -0.56
C PHE A 209 4.43 22.72 0.59
N ILE A 210 4.26 21.88 1.63
CA ILE A 210 3.39 22.14 2.77
C ILE A 210 4.15 21.86 4.04
N SER A 211 4.35 22.88 4.87
CA SER A 211 4.96 22.69 6.18
C SER A 211 4.02 22.00 7.15
N VAL A 212 4.53 20.94 7.77
CA VAL A 212 3.83 20.14 8.78
C VAL A 212 4.41 20.54 10.13
N GLN A 213 3.56 21.00 11.04
CA GLN A 213 4.03 21.34 12.37
C GLN A 213 4.38 20.05 13.11
N GLU A 214 5.63 19.94 13.55
CA GLU A 214 6.04 18.81 14.39
C GLU A 214 6.97 19.25 15.51
N ALA A 215 6.89 18.55 16.64
CA ALA A 215 7.78 18.78 17.77
C ALA A 215 9.17 18.16 17.57
N TYR A 216 9.27 17.17 16.66
CA TYR A 216 10.48 16.38 16.43
C TYR A 216 10.63 16.06 14.94
N ASP A 217 11.83 16.30 14.43
CA ASP A 217 12.26 16.11 13.03
C ASP A 217 12.38 14.63 12.58
N VAL A 218 11.37 13.81 12.91
CA VAL A 218 11.40 12.35 12.74
C VAL A 218 10.09 11.75 12.23
N GLY A 219 9.10 12.57 11.86
CA GLY A 219 7.86 12.11 11.23
C GLY A 219 8.11 11.42 9.88
N LEU A 220 7.43 10.30 9.61
CA LEU A 220 7.73 9.48 8.43
C LEU A 220 6.52 9.08 7.58
N GLY A 221 5.29 9.12 8.09
CA GLY A 221 4.19 8.42 7.43
C GLY A 221 3.31 9.28 6.54
N VAL A 222 2.93 8.73 5.38
CA VAL A 222 1.99 9.36 4.46
C VAL A 222 1.07 8.33 3.78
N ALA A 223 -0.23 8.62 3.71
CA ALA A 223 -1.20 7.77 3.02
C ALA A 223 -2.41 8.58 2.50
N PHE A 224 -2.82 8.31 1.27
CA PHE A 224 -4.08 8.84 0.71
C PHE A 224 -5.28 8.00 1.15
N SER A 225 -6.43 8.68 1.31
CA SER A 225 -7.74 8.05 1.47
C SER A 225 -8.15 7.27 0.21
N PRO A 226 -9.08 6.29 0.34
CA PRO A 226 -9.61 5.54 -0.80
C PRO A 226 -10.07 6.43 -1.95
N ASN A 227 -10.73 7.56 -1.65
CA ASN A 227 -11.25 8.52 -2.63
C ASN A 227 -10.22 9.48 -3.24
N SER A 228 -8.93 9.31 -2.94
CA SER A 228 -7.84 10.13 -3.51
C SER A 228 -7.88 11.62 -3.18
N ARG A 229 -8.72 12.02 -2.21
CA ARG A 229 -8.92 13.41 -1.79
C ARG A 229 -8.20 13.75 -0.49
N PHE A 230 -8.42 12.97 0.56
CA PHE A 230 -7.76 13.24 1.84
C PHE A 230 -6.38 12.61 1.87
N LEU A 231 -5.41 13.36 2.39
CA LEU A 231 -4.05 12.91 2.62
C LEU A 231 -3.79 12.94 4.11
N TYR A 232 -3.24 11.85 4.65
CA TYR A 232 -2.89 11.72 6.05
C TYR A 232 -1.37 11.75 6.19
N VAL A 233 -0.89 12.52 7.16
CA VAL A 233 0.52 12.65 7.51
C VAL A 233 0.67 12.29 8.98
N SER A 234 1.51 11.30 9.27
CA SER A 234 1.89 10.93 10.64
C SER A 234 3.30 11.44 10.95
N THR A 235 3.35 12.41 11.86
CA THR A 235 4.58 12.79 12.55
C THR A 235 4.90 11.75 13.63
N LEU A 236 5.81 12.03 14.55
CA LEU A 236 6.05 11.13 15.69
C LEU A 236 4.85 11.09 16.65
N GLU A 237 4.33 12.26 17.04
CA GLU A 237 3.33 12.39 18.11
C GLU A 237 1.97 12.85 17.59
N ASP A 238 1.87 13.27 16.32
CA ASP A 238 0.66 13.85 15.77
C ASP A 238 0.28 13.19 14.44
N VAL A 239 -1.02 13.15 14.16
CA VAL A 239 -1.55 12.79 12.84
C VAL A 239 -2.37 13.95 12.31
N TYR A 240 -2.05 14.37 11.10
CA TYR A 240 -2.75 15.41 10.36
C TYR A 240 -3.53 14.83 9.19
N GLN A 241 -4.65 15.47 8.87
CA GLN A 241 -5.39 15.25 7.64
C GLN A 241 -5.39 16.54 6.81
N LEU A 242 -5.19 16.43 5.51
CA LEU A 242 -5.27 17.51 4.53
C LEU A 242 -6.28 17.14 3.45
N ASP A 243 -6.97 18.13 2.89
CA ASP A 243 -7.77 18.00 1.68
C ASP A 243 -6.93 18.37 0.46
N SER A 244 -6.42 17.36 -0.25
CA SER A 244 -5.53 17.56 -1.42
C SER A 244 -6.23 18.12 -2.66
N ASP A 245 -7.56 18.27 -2.62
CA ASP A 245 -8.34 18.95 -3.66
C ASP A 245 -8.77 20.37 -3.24
N ALA A 246 -8.41 20.82 -2.03
CA ALA A 246 -8.70 22.17 -1.58
C ALA A 246 -7.88 23.21 -2.37
N SER A 247 -8.48 24.39 -2.60
CA SER A 247 -7.77 25.51 -3.23
C SER A 247 -6.57 26.00 -2.42
N ASP A 248 -6.62 25.82 -1.09
CA ASP A 248 -5.53 26.04 -0.16
C ASP A 248 -5.32 24.75 0.64
N ILE A 249 -4.47 23.86 0.13
CA ILE A 249 -4.21 22.56 0.73
C ILE A 249 -3.59 22.73 2.12
N ALA A 250 -2.63 23.64 2.27
CA ALA A 250 -1.98 23.90 3.55
C ALA A 250 -2.99 24.42 4.59
N GLY A 251 -3.87 25.34 4.21
CA GLY A 251 -4.94 25.86 5.06
C GLY A 251 -6.03 24.84 5.42
N SER A 252 -6.10 23.71 4.70
CA SER A 252 -7.04 22.61 5.00
C SER A 252 -6.53 21.64 6.08
N MET A 253 -5.28 21.77 6.51
CA MET A 253 -4.65 20.85 7.43
C MET A 253 -5.30 20.88 8.82
N VAL A 254 -5.70 19.70 9.32
CA VAL A 254 -6.33 19.53 10.64
C VAL A 254 -5.59 18.45 11.43
N LEU A 255 -5.24 18.76 12.67
CA LEU A 255 -4.77 17.78 13.64
C LEU A 255 -5.92 16.85 14.03
N ILE A 256 -5.79 15.55 13.78
CA ILE A 256 -6.84 14.56 14.07
C ILE A 256 -6.51 13.65 15.25
N ALA A 257 -5.23 13.51 15.62
CA ALA A 257 -4.81 12.80 16.83
C ALA A 257 -3.48 13.34 17.35
N HIS A 258 -3.34 13.34 18.68
CA HIS A 258 -2.09 13.48 19.40
C HIS A 258 -1.83 12.20 20.20
N TRP A 259 -0.59 11.73 20.28
CA TRP A 259 -0.21 10.49 20.95
C TRP A 259 -0.63 10.53 22.42
N ASP A 260 -1.29 9.47 22.87
CA ASP A 260 -1.94 9.41 24.18
C ASP A 260 -1.01 8.97 25.33
N SER A 261 0.30 9.01 25.12
CA SER A 261 1.31 8.52 26.08
C SER A 261 1.24 7.01 26.35
N THR A 262 0.68 6.21 25.43
CA THR A 262 0.64 4.74 25.57
C THR A 262 1.98 4.09 25.23
N TYR A 263 2.32 3.06 25.99
CA TYR A 263 3.51 2.23 25.80
C TYR A 263 3.11 0.75 25.67
N SER A 264 3.88 0.00 24.89
CA SER A 264 3.79 -1.45 24.84
C SER A 264 4.05 -2.07 26.22
N PRO A 265 3.39 -3.17 26.61
CA PRO A 265 3.62 -3.79 27.93
C PRO A 265 5.06 -4.28 28.13
N SER A 266 5.70 -4.79 27.08
CA SER A 266 7.06 -5.32 27.12
C SER A 266 7.58 -5.53 25.70
N PRO A 267 8.76 -5.02 25.30
CA PRO A 267 9.47 -3.92 25.95
C PRO A 267 8.61 -2.64 26.00
N PRO A 268 8.81 -1.75 26.99
CA PRO A 268 8.02 -0.53 27.15
C PRO A 268 8.43 0.56 26.18
N PHE A 269 8.24 0.31 24.89
CA PHE A 269 8.41 1.31 23.84
C PHE A 269 7.10 2.07 23.60
N ALA A 270 7.22 3.36 23.32
CA ALA A 270 6.10 4.23 23.04
C ALA A 270 5.40 3.79 21.75
N THR A 271 4.06 3.75 21.77
CA THR A 271 3.23 3.49 20.59
C THR A 271 2.99 4.80 19.83
N VAL A 272 4.08 5.45 19.44
CA VAL A 272 4.10 6.65 18.59
C VAL A 272 3.66 6.33 17.17
N PHE A 273 3.29 7.34 16.39
CA PHE A 273 2.92 7.17 14.98
C PHE A 273 4.15 6.99 14.08
N ASP A 274 3.98 6.25 12.99
CA ASP A 274 5.04 5.97 12.00
C ASP A 274 4.41 5.82 10.60
N ILE A 275 5.00 5.03 9.70
CA ILE A 275 4.50 4.79 8.35
C ILE A 275 3.02 4.39 8.33
N ALA A 276 2.30 4.88 7.32
CA ALA A 276 0.89 4.65 7.13
C ALA A 276 0.63 3.91 5.81
N GLN A 277 -0.43 3.11 5.76
CA GLN A 277 -0.83 2.43 4.54
C GLN A 277 -2.35 2.26 4.43
N LEU A 278 -2.89 2.58 3.25
CA LEU A 278 -4.25 2.21 2.86
C LEU A 278 -4.33 0.69 2.61
N ALA A 279 -5.20 0.01 3.34
CA ALA A 279 -5.39 -1.43 3.25
C ALA A 279 -6.59 -1.83 2.37
N PRO A 280 -6.67 -3.11 1.96
CA PRO A 280 -7.78 -3.63 1.14
C PRO A 280 -9.17 -3.56 1.79
N ASP A 281 -9.29 -3.27 3.08
CA ASP A 281 -10.59 -3.05 3.73
C ASP A 281 -11.05 -1.57 3.68
N GLY A 282 -10.30 -0.73 2.97
CA GLY A 282 -10.57 0.70 2.80
C GLY A 282 -10.20 1.56 4.01
N LYS A 283 -9.52 1.00 5.01
CA LYS A 283 -8.99 1.73 6.18
C LYS A 283 -7.52 2.05 6.00
N ILE A 284 -7.03 3.05 6.73
CA ILE A 284 -5.59 3.32 6.83
C ILE A 284 -5.09 2.75 8.15
N TYR A 285 -4.03 1.96 8.08
CA TYR A 285 -3.32 1.45 9.24
C TYR A 285 -2.04 2.24 9.41
N ILE A 286 -1.77 2.69 10.63
CA ILE A 286 -0.54 3.41 10.97
C ILE A 286 0.27 2.48 11.87
N GLY A 287 1.48 2.18 11.42
CA GLY A 287 2.47 1.46 12.20
C GLY A 287 2.83 2.26 13.44
N THR A 288 3.16 1.57 14.52
CA THR A 288 3.82 2.22 15.63
C THR A 288 5.30 2.41 15.32
N GLY A 289 5.99 3.20 16.14
CA GLY A 289 7.43 3.07 16.34
C GLY A 289 7.85 1.66 16.79
N ASN A 290 9.06 1.54 17.34
CA ASN A 290 9.77 0.28 17.59
C ASN A 290 9.00 -0.81 18.38
N SER A 291 9.16 -2.07 17.97
CA SER A 291 8.86 -3.32 18.72
C SER A 291 7.64 -3.27 19.64
N THR A 292 6.52 -2.72 19.15
CA THR A 292 5.23 -2.76 19.83
C THR A 292 4.36 -3.89 19.28
N ASP A 293 3.23 -4.16 19.93
CA ASP A 293 2.21 -5.10 19.49
C ASP A 293 0.95 -4.38 19.00
N LYS A 294 1.03 -3.11 18.60
CA LYS A 294 -0.14 -2.29 18.25
C LYS A 294 -0.09 -1.75 16.82
N LEU A 295 -1.26 -1.52 16.23
CA LEU A 295 -1.43 -0.61 15.09
C LEU A 295 -2.52 0.41 15.45
N HIS A 296 -2.37 1.64 14.96
CA HIS A 296 -3.45 2.62 14.94
C HIS A 296 -4.26 2.44 13.64
N VAL A 297 -5.54 2.83 13.66
CA VAL A 297 -6.46 2.65 12.54
C VAL A 297 -7.22 3.94 12.29
N ILE A 298 -7.33 4.34 11.03
CA ILE A 298 -8.29 5.35 10.58
C ILE A 298 -9.44 4.60 9.92
N HIS A 299 -10.60 4.58 10.57
CA HIS A 299 -11.72 3.71 10.17
C HIS A 299 -12.50 4.21 8.97
N ALA A 300 -12.60 5.53 8.79
CA ALA A 300 -13.38 6.15 7.74
C ALA A 300 -12.54 7.18 6.96
N PRO A 301 -11.48 6.77 6.23
CA PRO A 301 -10.51 7.74 5.71
C PRO A 301 -11.06 8.73 4.67
N ASN A 302 -12.26 8.48 4.14
CA ASN A 302 -12.96 9.39 3.22
C ASN A 302 -13.77 10.49 3.94
N GLU A 303 -13.82 10.48 5.27
CA GLU A 303 -14.55 11.48 6.05
C GLU A 303 -13.58 12.54 6.59
N GLY A 304 -14.02 13.79 6.59
CA GLY A 304 -13.20 14.94 6.97
C GLY A 304 -13.05 15.11 8.49
N SER A 305 -11.91 15.64 8.90
CA SER A 305 -11.55 15.97 10.29
C SER A 305 -11.77 14.77 11.22
N LEU A 306 -12.35 14.97 12.41
CA LEU A 306 -12.56 13.92 13.39
C LEU A 306 -13.55 12.83 12.94
N ALA A 307 -14.34 13.06 11.88
CA ALA A 307 -15.23 12.05 11.33
C ALA A 307 -14.47 10.89 10.64
N CYS A 308 -13.17 11.08 10.33
CA CYS A 308 -12.32 9.98 9.86
C CYS A 308 -12.17 8.84 10.88
N ASN A 309 -12.49 9.11 12.15
CA ASN A 309 -12.51 8.16 13.25
C ASN A 309 -11.17 7.43 13.38
N ILE A 310 -10.15 8.18 13.77
CA ILE A 310 -8.85 7.61 14.13
C ILE A 310 -8.94 6.95 15.53
N GLU A 311 -8.56 5.69 15.59
CA GLU A 311 -8.44 4.88 16.79
C GLU A 311 -6.95 4.59 17.02
N GLN A 312 -6.36 5.15 18.08
CA GLN A 312 -5.04 4.71 18.50
C GLN A 312 -5.12 3.29 19.06
N HIS A 313 -4.07 2.47 18.85
CA HIS A 313 -3.99 1.08 19.35
C HIS A 313 -5.19 0.18 19.00
N GLY A 314 -5.93 0.50 17.92
CA GLY A 314 -7.12 -0.22 17.49
C GLY A 314 -6.91 -1.68 17.09
N ILE A 315 -5.66 -2.09 16.80
CA ILE A 315 -5.32 -3.50 16.60
C ILE A 315 -4.24 -3.94 17.58
N ALA A 316 -4.49 -5.04 18.29
CA ALA A 316 -3.46 -5.80 18.98
C ALA A 316 -2.94 -6.92 18.07
N LEU A 317 -1.63 -6.94 17.86
CA LEU A 317 -0.92 -7.93 17.07
C LEU A 317 -0.53 -9.13 17.94
N PRO A 318 -0.49 -10.34 17.37
CA PRO A 318 -0.09 -11.54 18.12
C PRO A 318 1.42 -11.61 18.41
N ARG A 319 2.21 -10.69 17.86
CA ARG A 319 3.67 -10.60 17.93
C ARG A 319 4.09 -9.14 17.94
N TYR A 320 5.25 -8.88 18.52
CA TYR A 320 5.94 -7.60 18.33
C TYR A 320 6.42 -7.47 16.89
N PHE A 321 6.26 -6.30 16.31
CA PHE A 321 6.70 -6.00 14.94
C PHE A 321 7.52 -4.70 14.94
N ILE A 322 8.38 -4.52 13.93
CA ILE A 322 9.19 -3.31 13.76
C ILE A 322 8.70 -2.57 12.52
N ASN A 323 7.51 -2.00 12.63
CA ASN A 323 6.96 -0.98 11.72
C ASN A 323 6.94 -1.48 10.26
N SER A 324 6.42 -2.70 10.10
CA SER A 324 6.56 -3.51 8.89
C SER A 324 5.26 -3.57 8.10
N LEU A 325 4.82 -2.43 7.57
CA LEU A 325 3.69 -2.38 6.64
C LEU A 325 4.17 -2.77 5.23
N PRO A 326 3.46 -3.66 4.51
CA PRO A 326 3.91 -4.13 3.21
C PRO A 326 3.83 -3.03 2.15
N ASN A 327 4.86 -2.84 1.33
CA ASN A 327 4.84 -1.82 0.30
C ASN A 327 3.99 -2.26 -0.92
N HIS A 328 2.71 -1.88 -0.94
CA HIS A 328 1.78 -2.24 -2.02
C HIS A 328 1.32 -1.01 -2.82
N PRO A 329 1.42 -1.05 -4.16
CA PRO A 329 0.68 -0.13 -5.02
C PRO A 329 -0.78 -0.57 -5.12
N ASN A 330 -1.63 0.26 -5.75
CA ASN A 330 -2.98 -0.16 -6.09
C ASN A 330 -2.95 -1.16 -7.28
N TYR A 331 -2.94 -2.45 -6.98
CA TYR A 331 -3.01 -3.53 -7.98
C TYR A 331 -4.31 -3.58 -8.78
N HIS A 332 -5.34 -2.85 -8.38
CA HIS A 332 -6.64 -2.87 -9.04
C HIS A 332 -6.92 -1.63 -9.89
N LEU A 333 -6.00 -0.66 -9.89
CA LEU A 333 -6.14 0.53 -10.72
C LEU A 333 -6.22 0.12 -12.19
N GLY A 334 -7.28 0.52 -12.90
CA GLY A 334 -7.49 0.21 -14.32
C GLY A 334 -6.90 1.27 -15.26
N PRO A 335 -7.18 1.20 -16.57
CA PRO A 335 -6.83 2.26 -17.52
C PRO A 335 -7.55 3.58 -17.23
N ILE A 336 -7.11 4.65 -17.89
CA ILE A 336 -7.88 5.89 -17.99
C ILE A 336 -8.64 5.82 -19.32
N ASP A 337 -9.90 5.40 -19.25
CA ASP A 337 -10.76 5.23 -20.42
C ASP A 337 -10.83 6.55 -21.24
N GLY A 338 -10.63 6.44 -22.56
CA GLY A 338 -10.64 7.58 -23.48
C GLY A 338 -9.40 8.47 -23.45
N SER A 339 -8.39 8.15 -22.64
CA SER A 339 -7.09 8.83 -22.71
C SER A 339 -6.31 8.44 -23.97
N VAL A 340 -5.26 9.21 -24.30
CA VAL A 340 -4.35 8.85 -25.39
C VAL A 340 -3.60 7.52 -25.17
N CYS A 341 -3.60 7.02 -23.94
CA CYS A 341 -2.95 5.76 -23.56
C CYS A 341 -3.90 4.58 -23.49
N ASP A 342 -5.21 4.83 -23.63
CA ASP A 342 -6.24 3.80 -23.75
C ASP A 342 -6.12 3.12 -25.12
N SER A 343 -5.09 2.28 -25.23
CA SER A 343 -4.57 1.75 -26.49
C SER A 343 -4.68 0.23 -26.58
N LEU A 344 -5.10 -0.42 -25.48
CA LEU A 344 -5.11 -1.87 -25.34
C LEU A 344 -6.53 -2.46 -25.35
N GLY A 345 -7.57 -1.63 -25.39
CA GLY A 345 -8.97 -2.09 -25.31
C GLY A 345 -9.30 -2.77 -23.97
N ILE A 346 -8.53 -2.46 -22.93
CA ILE A 346 -8.80 -2.84 -21.55
C ILE A 346 -9.73 -1.75 -21.00
N ASN A 347 -10.82 -2.11 -20.35
CA ASN A 347 -11.72 -1.14 -19.72
C ASN A 347 -11.44 -1.04 -18.22
N ALA A 348 -11.72 0.12 -17.63
CA ALA A 348 -11.76 0.26 -16.18
C ALA A 348 -12.91 -0.55 -15.57
N GLY A 349 -12.65 -1.20 -14.43
CA GLY A 349 -13.65 -1.94 -13.64
C GLY A 349 -13.63 -3.45 -13.86
N VAL A 350 -14.50 -4.15 -13.12
CA VAL A 350 -14.64 -5.61 -13.17
C VAL A 350 -15.92 -5.96 -13.92
N PRO A 351 -15.89 -6.81 -14.96
CA PRO A 351 -17.09 -7.29 -15.64
C PRO A 351 -18.11 -7.92 -14.67
N ASP A 352 -19.41 -7.72 -14.91
CA ASP A 352 -20.50 -8.20 -14.03
C ASP A 352 -20.38 -9.69 -13.68
N ALA A 353 -20.05 -10.53 -14.67
CA ALA A 353 -19.89 -11.96 -14.47
C ALA A 353 -18.75 -12.31 -13.48
N LEU A 354 -17.65 -11.53 -13.50
CA LEU A 354 -16.54 -11.70 -12.57
C LEU A 354 -16.85 -11.10 -11.19
N LEU A 355 -17.68 -10.06 -11.15
CA LEU A 355 -18.16 -9.46 -9.91
C LEU A 355 -19.06 -10.43 -9.13
N GLU A 356 -20.05 -11.03 -9.80
CA GLU A 356 -20.96 -12.00 -9.18
C GLU A 356 -20.22 -13.28 -8.75
N ALA A 357 -19.29 -13.78 -9.56
CA ALA A 357 -18.49 -14.95 -9.22
C ALA A 357 -17.46 -14.67 -8.10
N GLY A 358 -17.10 -13.41 -7.90
CA GLY A 358 -16.03 -13.00 -6.99
C GLY A 358 -16.48 -12.75 -5.54
N ILE A 359 -17.77 -12.52 -5.29
CA ILE A 359 -18.24 -12.24 -3.92
C ILE A 359 -18.27 -13.51 -3.06
N LYS A 360 -17.62 -13.46 -1.89
CA LYS A 360 -17.54 -14.56 -0.93
C LYS A 360 -17.79 -14.03 0.47
N ALA A 361 -18.27 -14.89 1.36
CA ALA A 361 -18.44 -14.60 2.78
C ALA A 361 -17.72 -15.66 3.63
N PHE A 362 -16.94 -15.23 4.61
CA PHE A 362 -16.21 -16.13 5.51
C PHE A 362 -16.03 -15.54 6.92
N PRO A 363 -16.09 -16.35 7.99
CA PRO A 363 -16.60 -17.72 7.96
C PRO A 363 -18.09 -17.71 7.56
N ASN A 364 -18.53 -18.79 6.93
CA ASN A 364 -19.93 -19.00 6.58
C ASN A 364 -20.22 -20.50 6.67
N PRO A 365 -20.94 -20.99 7.70
CA PRO A 365 -21.68 -20.21 8.71
C PRO A 365 -20.82 -19.34 9.66
N SER A 366 -21.43 -18.35 10.31
CA SER A 366 -20.80 -17.45 11.29
C SER A 366 -21.67 -17.25 12.52
N ASN A 367 -21.09 -16.73 13.60
CA ASN A 367 -21.82 -16.34 14.82
C ASN A 367 -22.31 -14.89 14.80
N GLY A 368 -22.49 -14.30 13.61
CA GLY A 368 -22.80 -12.89 13.42
C GLY A 368 -21.63 -12.04 12.94
N ALA A 369 -20.38 -12.46 13.19
CA ALA A 369 -19.20 -11.79 12.67
C ALA A 369 -18.64 -12.52 11.44
N PHE A 370 -18.67 -11.86 10.28
CA PHE A 370 -18.14 -12.40 9.03
C PHE A 370 -17.48 -11.31 8.18
N THR A 371 -16.70 -11.74 7.20
CA THR A 371 -16.04 -10.89 6.22
C THR A 371 -16.61 -11.20 4.85
N LEU A 372 -17.01 -10.15 4.14
CA LEU A 372 -17.28 -10.20 2.72
C LEU A 372 -15.97 -9.93 1.98
N SER A 373 -15.65 -10.74 0.97
CA SER A 373 -14.60 -10.44 -0.01
C SER A 373 -15.23 -10.30 -1.39
N TYR A 374 -14.72 -9.37 -2.18
CA TYR A 374 -15.27 -9.01 -3.48
C TYR A 374 -14.19 -8.34 -4.34
N PRO A 375 -14.30 -8.38 -5.68
CA PRO A 375 -13.40 -7.65 -6.57
C PRO A 375 -13.46 -6.13 -6.35
N ALA A 376 -12.29 -5.48 -6.25
CA ALA A 376 -12.19 -4.04 -6.05
C ALA A 376 -12.90 -3.23 -7.14
N GLN A 377 -13.63 -2.19 -6.74
CA GLN A 377 -14.32 -1.25 -7.64
C GLN A 377 -13.77 0.17 -7.47
N SER A 378 -13.67 0.93 -8.55
CA SER A 378 -13.20 2.33 -8.53
C SER A 378 -14.21 3.31 -7.94
N VAL A 379 -15.45 2.87 -7.72
CA VAL A 379 -16.56 3.68 -7.20
C VAL A 379 -16.96 3.22 -5.79
N VAL A 380 -17.59 4.12 -5.04
CA VAL A 380 -18.19 3.79 -3.75
C VAL A 380 -19.32 2.78 -3.93
N GLY A 381 -19.35 1.76 -3.08
CA GLY A 381 -20.46 0.81 -3.02
C GLY A 381 -21.33 0.96 -1.77
N GLU A 382 -22.43 0.23 -1.75
CA GLU A 382 -23.36 0.15 -0.62
C GLU A 382 -23.70 -1.32 -0.33
N LEU A 383 -23.48 -1.74 0.90
CA LEU A 383 -23.90 -3.04 1.43
C LEU A 383 -25.28 -2.91 2.05
N GLU A 384 -26.19 -3.79 1.66
CA GLU A 384 -27.43 -4.07 2.37
C GLU A 384 -27.48 -5.54 2.80
N VAL A 385 -27.76 -5.78 4.08
CA VAL A 385 -28.04 -7.12 4.60
C VAL A 385 -29.52 -7.23 4.95
N ARG A 386 -30.19 -8.25 4.41
CA ARG A 386 -31.62 -8.50 4.64
C ARG A 386 -31.87 -9.92 5.13
N ASP A 387 -32.87 -10.10 5.99
CA ASP A 387 -33.34 -11.44 6.37
C ASP A 387 -34.26 -12.06 5.29
N LEU A 388 -34.69 -13.31 5.50
CA LEU A 388 -35.57 -14.04 4.56
C LEU A 388 -36.94 -13.38 4.35
N SER A 389 -37.38 -12.49 5.24
CA SER A 389 -38.60 -11.71 5.06
C SER A 389 -38.40 -10.43 4.24
N GLY A 390 -37.15 -10.11 3.89
CA GLY A 390 -36.75 -8.90 3.16
C GLY A 390 -36.50 -7.68 4.07
N ARG A 391 -36.60 -7.82 5.39
CA ARG A 391 -36.32 -6.75 6.36
C ARG A 391 -34.84 -6.39 6.30
N LEU A 392 -34.55 -5.09 6.20
CA LEU A 392 -33.19 -4.55 6.25
C LEU A 392 -32.65 -4.64 7.69
N VAL A 393 -31.47 -5.23 7.81
CA VAL A 393 -30.79 -5.49 9.09
C VAL A 393 -29.56 -4.60 9.25
N CYS A 394 -28.76 -4.51 8.20
CA CYS A 394 -27.54 -3.71 8.18
C CYS A 394 -27.46 -2.98 6.84
N LYS A 395 -26.97 -1.74 6.90
CA LYS A 395 -26.70 -0.91 5.73
C LYS A 395 -25.41 -0.14 5.95
N GLU A 396 -24.41 -0.39 5.11
CA GLU A 396 -23.05 0.13 5.29
C GLU A 396 -22.45 0.58 3.97
N ARG A 397 -21.53 1.54 4.03
CA ARG A 397 -20.79 2.04 2.86
C ARG A 397 -19.59 1.14 2.58
N ILE A 398 -19.35 0.84 1.31
CA ILE A 398 -18.17 0.13 0.83
C ILE A 398 -17.20 1.15 0.19
N PRO A 399 -15.99 1.34 0.73
CA PRO A 399 -15.01 2.25 0.14
C PRO A 399 -14.59 1.81 -1.27
N GLN A 400 -14.29 2.77 -2.16
CA GLN A 400 -13.66 2.45 -3.43
C GLN A 400 -12.31 1.75 -3.20
N TRP A 401 -11.91 0.89 -4.14
CA TRP A 401 -10.72 0.05 -4.12
C TRP A 401 -10.62 -0.97 -2.99
N SER A 402 -11.60 -1.01 -2.07
CA SER A 402 -11.68 -2.08 -1.08
C SER A 402 -12.02 -3.42 -1.74
N GLN A 403 -11.53 -4.50 -1.14
CA GLN A 403 -11.70 -5.88 -1.57
C GLN A 403 -12.35 -6.74 -0.47
N MET A 404 -12.48 -6.17 0.72
CA MET A 404 -13.07 -6.87 1.85
C MET A 404 -13.81 -5.90 2.77
N HIS A 405 -14.86 -6.40 3.41
CA HIS A 405 -15.64 -5.65 4.37
C HIS A 405 -16.02 -6.55 5.53
N ARG A 406 -15.69 -6.14 6.76
CA ARG A 406 -16.08 -6.88 7.96
C ARG A 406 -17.45 -6.43 8.42
N VAL A 407 -18.34 -7.39 8.63
CA VAL A 407 -19.71 -7.19 9.08
C VAL A 407 -19.87 -7.86 10.45
N ALA A 408 -20.54 -7.18 11.37
CA ALA A 408 -20.95 -7.73 12.65
C ALA A 408 -22.47 -7.55 12.82
N LEU A 409 -23.20 -8.66 12.87
CA LEU A 409 -24.64 -8.70 13.07
C LEU A 409 -24.96 -9.23 14.47
N HIS A 410 -25.96 -8.64 15.10
CA HIS A 410 -26.51 -9.08 16.38
C HIS A 410 -27.95 -9.56 16.20
N GLU A 411 -28.16 -10.46 15.25
CA GLU A 411 -29.48 -11.00 14.90
C GLU A 411 -29.60 -12.49 15.28
N ALA A 412 -30.82 -13.00 15.20
CA ALA A 412 -31.10 -14.42 15.44
C ALA A 412 -30.42 -15.33 14.40
N ALA A 413 -30.22 -16.60 14.78
CA ALA A 413 -29.77 -17.62 13.84
C ALA A 413 -30.72 -17.72 12.64
N GLY A 414 -30.16 -17.81 11.43
CA GLY A 414 -30.93 -17.75 10.20
C GLY A 414 -30.09 -17.45 8.97
N MET A 415 -30.74 -17.39 7.82
CA MET A 415 -30.08 -17.02 6.56
C MET A 415 -30.32 -15.54 6.25
N TYR A 416 -29.25 -14.87 5.86
CA TYR A 416 -29.24 -13.46 5.49
C TYR A 416 -28.68 -13.31 4.08
N GLN A 417 -29.28 -12.40 3.32
CA GLN A 417 -28.83 -12.01 2.00
C GLN A 417 -28.01 -10.73 2.11
N CYS A 418 -26.73 -10.80 1.77
CA CYS A 418 -25.85 -9.66 1.63
C CYS A 418 -25.85 -9.25 0.16
N ARG A 419 -26.30 -8.03 -0.13
CA ARG A 419 -26.25 -7.43 -1.46
C ARG A 419 -25.33 -6.23 -1.41
N ILE A 420 -24.33 -6.20 -2.28
CA ILE A 420 -23.48 -5.03 -2.48
C ILE A 420 -23.80 -4.42 -3.84
N THR A 421 -23.96 -3.10 -3.91
CA THR A 421 -24.21 -2.36 -5.15
C THR A 421 -23.09 -1.35 -5.39
N TRP A 422 -22.64 -1.22 -6.64
CA TRP A 422 -21.68 -0.23 -7.11
C TRP A 422 -22.26 0.45 -8.36
N GLY A 423 -22.98 1.56 -8.17
CA GLY A 423 -23.73 2.18 -9.25
C GLY A 423 -24.78 1.22 -9.84
N ALA A 424 -24.58 0.83 -11.11
CA ALA A 424 -25.46 -0.11 -11.81
C ALA A 424 -25.12 -1.59 -11.57
N GLN A 425 -23.90 -1.89 -11.09
CA GLN A 425 -23.45 -3.25 -10.85
C GLN A 425 -23.86 -3.70 -9.43
N GLN A 426 -24.09 -5.00 -9.25
CA GLN A 426 -24.38 -5.56 -7.93
C GLN A 426 -23.83 -6.98 -7.80
N ALA A 427 -23.54 -7.38 -6.57
CA ALA A 427 -23.19 -8.74 -6.22
C ALA A 427 -24.00 -9.18 -5.00
N THR A 428 -24.29 -10.48 -4.91
CA THR A 428 -25.07 -11.03 -3.80
C THR A 428 -24.45 -12.31 -3.28
N VAL A 429 -24.38 -12.44 -1.97
CA VAL A 429 -23.96 -13.66 -1.28
C VAL A 429 -24.89 -13.94 -0.10
N ARG A 430 -25.07 -15.22 0.24
CA ARG A 430 -25.86 -15.63 1.40
C ARG A 430 -24.95 -15.97 2.56
N VAL A 431 -25.31 -15.52 3.75
CA VAL A 431 -24.62 -15.83 5.00
C VAL A 431 -25.58 -16.55 5.93
N ILE A 432 -25.09 -17.60 6.59
CA ILE A 432 -25.82 -18.33 7.61
C ILE A 432 -25.28 -17.87 8.98
N LEU A 433 -26.17 -17.38 9.83
CA LEU A 433 -25.89 -17.13 11.23
C LEU A 433 -26.28 -18.35 12.07
N GLU A 434 -25.34 -18.81 12.89
CA GLU A 434 -25.52 -19.87 13.87
C GLU A 434 -25.49 -19.29 15.30
N PRO A 435 -26.07 -20.01 16.29
CA PRO A 435 -26.16 -19.56 17.68
C PRO A 435 -24.84 -19.21 18.37
#